data_AF-A0A1V5CI95-F1
#
_entry.id   AF-A0A1V5CI95-F1
#
_cell.length_a   1.000
_cell.length_b   1.000
_cell.length_c   1.000
_cell.angle_alpha   90.00
_cell.angle_beta   90.00
_cell.angle_gamma   90.00
#
_symmetry.space_group_name_H-M   'P 1'
#
loop_
_entity.id
_entity.type
_entity.pdbx_description
1 polymer ?
#
loop_
_entity_poly.entity_id
_entity_poly.type
_entity_poly.pdbx_seq_one_letter_code
_entity_poly.pdbx_strand_id
1 'polypeptide(L)'
;MWFPVNEWHNIIPHSLRCFGTNGIKYKSAFREHRNGKVDVVRVCEYPLELQAGHRVFGGRQWGERPCDPNTCPEYQKGDCKFRGTIQFYIPGVKGMGVWVLPTTSWYSLVRIKSALEAVAGMTSGRIARLFIGGKTPFILRKIYDEISTIDTKTGQPVRRSQWLIVLDIEIDMFELAQAYEERQVLSRGQRAVGMLAGAPLSRSEPAALSSEPLASGMVESGVEEVEMQAAGAQGAATTAPGGDFTPQVEETEDEKARKGIIERITRAWGDGSLTIQVKLDLKKQHPKAVEEMALDELSAFETSILGVLVHKNDIGAAPKDGKLV
;
A
#
# COMPACT_ATOMS: atom_id res chain seq x y z
N MET A 1 15.13 5.15 4.38
CA MET A 1 15.60 3.79 4.03
C MET A 1 16.55 3.86 2.85
N TRP A 2 17.41 2.85 2.63
CA TRP A 2 18.30 2.79 1.46
C TRP A 2 18.30 1.42 0.79
N PHE A 3 18.73 1.35 -0.46
CA PHE A 3 18.63 0.15 -1.30
C PHE A 3 19.98 -0.52 -1.58
N PRO A 4 20.00 -1.86 -1.71
CA PRO A 4 21.23 -2.62 -1.95
C PRO A 4 21.79 -2.46 -3.37
N VAL A 5 20.92 -2.20 -4.36
CA VAL A 5 21.22 -2.28 -5.79
C VAL A 5 20.62 -1.09 -6.54
N ASN A 6 21.08 -0.86 -7.77
CA ASN A 6 20.63 0.27 -8.59
C ASN A 6 19.40 -0.08 -9.44
N GLU A 7 19.24 -1.34 -9.81
CA GLU A 7 18.16 -1.78 -10.69
C GLU A 7 16.85 -1.90 -9.90
N TRP A 8 15.85 -1.12 -10.28
CA TRP A 8 14.57 -1.09 -9.58
C TRP A 8 13.89 -2.47 -9.50
N HIS A 9 14.04 -3.30 -10.53
CA HIS A 9 13.44 -4.64 -10.58
C HIS A 9 14.09 -5.62 -9.57
N ASN A 10 15.34 -5.37 -9.17
CA ASN A 10 16.02 -6.12 -8.12
C ASN A 10 15.70 -5.57 -6.73
N ILE A 11 15.34 -4.28 -6.61
CA ILE A 11 14.80 -3.69 -5.38
C ILE A 11 13.39 -4.22 -5.11
N ILE A 12 12.56 -4.37 -6.15
CA ILE A 12 11.18 -4.85 -6.06
C ILE A 12 10.98 -6.10 -6.93
N PRO A 13 11.57 -7.26 -6.58
CA PRO A 13 11.30 -8.47 -7.32
C PRO A 13 9.82 -8.81 -7.22
N HIS A 14 9.21 -9.03 -8.37
CA HIS A 14 7.79 -9.25 -8.49
C HIS A 14 7.48 -10.26 -9.59
N SER A 15 6.40 -11.01 -9.38
CA SER A 15 5.86 -11.93 -10.37
C SER A 15 4.38 -12.18 -10.15
N LEU A 16 3.72 -12.57 -11.23
CA LEU A 16 2.42 -13.23 -11.16
C LEU A 16 2.66 -14.67 -10.70
N ARG A 17 1.91 -15.14 -9.70
CA ARG A 17 2.05 -16.50 -9.16
C ARG A 17 0.69 -17.16 -9.01
N CYS A 18 0.60 -18.42 -9.43
CA CYS A 18 -0.49 -19.33 -9.12
C CYS A 18 -0.02 -20.35 -8.08
N PHE A 19 -0.80 -20.51 -7.03
CA PHE A 19 -0.58 -21.56 -6.03
C PHE A 19 -1.58 -22.68 -6.24
N GLY A 20 -1.10 -23.93 -6.21
CA GLY A 20 -1.94 -25.12 -6.11
C GLY A 20 -1.74 -25.79 -4.75
N THR A 21 -2.26 -27.02 -4.61
CA THR A 21 -2.20 -27.78 -3.35
C THR A 21 -0.77 -28.03 -2.87
N ASN A 22 0.15 -28.31 -3.81
CA ASN A 22 1.53 -28.70 -3.51
C ASN A 22 2.54 -27.55 -3.71
N GLY A 23 2.10 -26.29 -3.62
CA GLY A 23 2.95 -25.11 -3.75
C GLY A 23 2.74 -24.33 -5.06
N ILE A 24 3.79 -23.73 -5.59
CA ILE A 24 3.70 -22.87 -6.79
C ILE A 24 3.44 -23.75 -8.02
N LYS A 25 2.30 -23.54 -8.68
CA LYS A 25 1.93 -24.20 -9.94
C LYS A 25 2.51 -23.46 -11.15
N TYR A 26 2.41 -22.13 -11.14
CA TYR A 26 2.91 -21.26 -12.19
C TYR A 26 3.51 -20.01 -11.56
N LYS A 27 4.61 -19.51 -12.13
CA LYS A 27 5.18 -18.20 -11.77
C LYS A 27 5.66 -17.48 -13.02
N SER A 28 5.42 -16.19 -13.11
CA SER A 28 6.01 -15.40 -14.19
C SER A 28 7.46 -15.04 -13.87
N ALA A 29 8.31 -15.02 -14.88
CA ALA A 29 9.67 -14.50 -14.80
C ALA A 29 9.93 -13.61 -16.02
N PHE A 30 10.86 -12.68 -15.88
CA PHE A 30 11.38 -11.92 -17.01
C PHE A 30 12.64 -12.62 -17.52
N ARG A 31 12.70 -12.93 -18.81
CA ARG A 31 13.84 -13.55 -19.48
C ARG A 31 14.32 -12.64 -20.60
N GLU A 32 15.63 -12.58 -20.77
CA GLU A 32 16.24 -11.91 -21.91
C GLU A 32 16.26 -12.88 -23.09
N HIS A 33 15.54 -12.54 -24.16
CA HIS A 33 15.59 -13.27 -25.41
C HIS A 33 16.56 -12.57 -26.34
N ARG A 34 17.63 -13.26 -26.76
CA ARG A 34 18.68 -12.69 -27.60
C ARG A 34 18.46 -13.10 -29.06
N ASN A 35 17.52 -12.44 -29.73
CA ASN A 35 17.28 -12.59 -31.18
C ASN A 35 17.88 -11.40 -31.94
N GLY A 36 19.20 -11.24 -31.89
CA GLY A 36 19.91 -10.08 -32.48
C GLY A 36 19.76 -8.78 -31.68
N LYS A 37 18.57 -8.51 -31.12
CA LYS A 37 18.29 -7.51 -30.09
C LYS A 37 18.02 -8.21 -28.76
N VAL A 38 18.41 -7.57 -27.65
CA VAL A 38 18.07 -8.04 -26.31
C VAL A 38 16.68 -7.52 -25.98
N ASP A 39 15.68 -8.39 -26.13
CA ASP A 39 14.30 -8.09 -25.75
C ASP A 39 13.97 -8.83 -24.45
N VAL A 40 13.43 -8.12 -23.46
CA VAL A 40 12.99 -8.71 -22.20
C VAL A 40 11.56 -9.21 -22.37
N VAL A 41 11.39 -10.52 -22.43
CA VAL A 41 10.09 -11.18 -22.60
C VAL A 41 9.68 -11.80 -21.27
N ARG A 42 8.39 -11.69 -20.94
CA ARG A 42 7.84 -12.37 -19.76
C ARG A 42 7.44 -13.80 -20.11
N VAL A 43 7.98 -14.75 -19.37
CA VAL A 43 7.70 -16.18 -19.48
C VAL A 43 6.96 -16.67 -18.26
N CYS A 44 6.18 -17.74 -18.43
CA CYS A 44 5.46 -18.43 -17.37
C CYS A 44 6.18 -19.75 -17.12
N GLU A 45 6.83 -19.85 -15.96
CA GLU A 45 7.54 -21.03 -15.52
C GLU A 45 6.59 -21.97 -14.78
N TYR A 46 6.65 -23.27 -15.11
CA TYR A 46 5.91 -24.33 -14.42
C TYR A 46 6.84 -25.48 -14.01
N PRO A 47 6.58 -26.13 -12.86
CA PRO A 47 7.42 -27.22 -12.40
C PRO A 47 7.24 -28.45 -13.30
N LEU A 48 8.34 -29.00 -13.82
CA LEU A 48 8.33 -30.27 -14.54
C LEU A 48 8.17 -31.44 -13.57
N GLU A 49 7.52 -32.51 -14.02
CA GLU A 49 7.38 -33.72 -13.23
C GLU A 49 8.73 -34.40 -13.06
N LEU A 50 9.00 -34.85 -11.83
CA LEU A 50 10.24 -35.55 -11.50
C LEU A 50 9.98 -37.05 -11.56
N GLN A 51 10.86 -37.79 -12.23
CA GLN A 51 10.81 -39.24 -12.16
C GLN A 51 11.14 -39.71 -10.74
N ALA A 52 10.34 -40.64 -10.22
CA ALA A 52 10.53 -41.19 -8.89
C ALA A 52 11.92 -41.86 -8.77
N GLY A 53 12.63 -41.61 -7.66
CA GLY A 53 13.96 -42.16 -7.39
C GLY A 53 15.14 -41.38 -7.97
N HIS A 54 14.92 -40.38 -8.82
CA HIS A 54 16.00 -39.56 -9.37
C HIS A 54 16.25 -38.30 -8.53
N ARG A 55 17.46 -38.15 -7.97
CA ARG A 55 17.86 -36.92 -7.26
C ARG A 55 18.37 -35.89 -8.27
N VAL A 56 17.77 -34.71 -8.29
CA VAL A 56 18.21 -33.61 -9.17
C VAL A 56 18.97 -32.58 -8.35
N PHE A 57 20.19 -32.27 -8.80
CA PHE A 57 21.00 -31.20 -8.24
C PHE A 57 20.42 -29.84 -8.66
N GLY A 58 20.31 -28.90 -7.71
CA GLY A 58 19.70 -27.59 -7.96
C GLY A 58 18.17 -27.55 -7.87
N GLY A 59 17.52 -28.64 -7.44
CA GLY A 59 16.08 -28.69 -7.20
C GLY A 59 15.27 -29.11 -8.43
N ARG A 60 13.96 -28.87 -8.39
CA ARG A 60 13.05 -29.27 -9.47
C ARG A 60 13.25 -28.37 -10.70
N GLN A 61 13.33 -28.99 -11.88
CA GLN A 61 13.43 -28.28 -13.15
C GLN A 61 12.11 -27.58 -13.49
N TRP A 62 12.20 -26.46 -14.21
CA TRP A 62 11.07 -25.64 -14.62
C TRP A 62 10.99 -25.61 -16.14
N GLY A 63 9.81 -25.88 -16.69
CA GLY A 63 9.47 -25.64 -18.08
C GLY A 63 8.99 -24.21 -18.27
N GLU A 64 9.08 -23.70 -19.50
CA GLU A 64 8.71 -22.32 -19.83
C GLU A 64 7.63 -22.29 -20.92
N ARG A 65 6.73 -21.31 -20.85
CA ARG A 65 5.76 -20.97 -21.91
C ARG A 65 5.57 -19.45 -21.98
N PRO A 66 5.10 -18.87 -23.10
CA PRO A 66 4.79 -17.44 -23.18
C PRO A 66 3.81 -16.99 -22.09
N CYS A 67 4.05 -15.84 -21.46
CA CYS A 67 3.17 -15.29 -20.42
C CYS A 67 2.49 -14.00 -20.88
N ASP A 68 1.22 -14.11 -21.25
CA ASP A 68 0.33 -12.98 -21.53
C ASP A 68 -0.91 -13.08 -20.63
N PRO A 69 -1.22 -12.08 -19.76
CA PRO A 69 -2.33 -12.18 -18.82
C PRO A 69 -3.67 -12.11 -19.54
N ASN A 70 -3.72 -11.46 -20.71
CA ASN A 70 -4.95 -11.26 -21.46
C ASN A 70 -5.48 -12.58 -22.02
N THR A 71 -4.58 -13.48 -22.42
CA THR A 71 -4.92 -14.80 -22.97
C THR A 71 -4.79 -15.94 -21.96
N CYS A 72 -4.14 -15.72 -20.80
CA CYS A 72 -3.89 -16.76 -19.81
C CYS A 72 -5.16 -17.13 -19.02
N PRO A 73 -5.64 -18.40 -19.09
CA PRO A 73 -6.87 -18.81 -18.43
C PRO A 73 -6.76 -18.77 -16.90
N GLU A 74 -5.58 -19.03 -16.32
CA GLU A 74 -5.37 -18.97 -14.87
C GLU A 74 -5.41 -17.53 -14.34
N TYR A 75 -5.00 -16.55 -15.15
CA TYR A 75 -5.11 -15.14 -14.79
C TYR A 75 -6.55 -14.65 -14.90
N GLN A 76 -7.25 -15.01 -15.98
CA GLN A 76 -8.66 -14.65 -16.19
C GLN A 76 -9.59 -15.25 -15.11
N LYS A 77 -9.25 -16.43 -14.56
CA LYS A 77 -9.96 -17.03 -13.41
C LYS A 77 -9.67 -16.35 -12.07
N GLY A 78 -8.63 -15.52 -11.98
CA GLY A 78 -8.19 -14.87 -10.74
C GLY A 78 -7.30 -15.75 -9.83
N ASP A 79 -6.89 -16.93 -10.29
CA ASP A 79 -5.97 -17.82 -9.56
C ASP A 79 -4.53 -17.29 -9.58
N CYS A 80 -4.15 -16.62 -10.68
CA CYS A 80 -2.86 -15.99 -10.85
C CYS A 80 -2.86 -14.58 -10.27
N LYS A 81 -2.14 -14.36 -9.16
CA LYS A 81 -2.13 -13.06 -8.46
C LYS A 81 -0.75 -12.42 -8.50
N PHE A 82 -0.73 -11.10 -8.54
CA PHE A 82 0.48 -10.32 -8.38
C PHE A 82 1.07 -10.49 -6.98
N ARG A 83 2.37 -10.77 -6.91
CA ARG A 83 3.15 -10.86 -5.68
C ARG A 83 4.48 -10.14 -5.90
N GLY A 84 4.70 -9.07 -5.14
CA GLY A 84 5.96 -8.35 -5.09
C GLY A 84 6.54 -8.35 -3.68
N THR A 85 7.83 -8.11 -3.58
CA THR A 85 8.50 -7.84 -2.31
C THR A 85 9.44 -6.67 -2.47
N ILE A 86 9.47 -5.75 -1.52
CA ILE A 86 10.37 -4.60 -1.52
C ILE A 86 11.55 -4.93 -0.62
N GLN A 87 12.77 -4.82 -1.13
CA GLN A 87 14.01 -5.14 -0.43
C GLN A 87 14.77 -3.87 -0.08
N PHE A 88 15.06 -3.64 1.20
CA PHE A 88 15.71 -2.40 1.64
C PHE A 88 16.48 -2.56 2.95
N TYR A 89 17.21 -1.51 3.32
CA TYR A 89 17.87 -1.37 4.60
C TYR A 89 17.34 -0.17 5.38
N ILE A 90 17.33 -0.32 6.71
CA ILE A 90 16.96 0.74 7.63
C ILE A 90 18.25 1.34 8.20
N PRO A 91 18.53 2.63 7.97
CA PRO A 91 19.72 3.27 8.52
C PRO A 91 19.67 3.26 10.06
N GLY A 92 20.82 3.04 10.70
CA GLY A 92 20.95 3.03 12.16
C GLY A 92 20.67 1.68 12.84
N VAL A 93 20.07 0.71 12.14
CA VAL A 93 19.83 -0.64 12.67
C VAL A 93 21.07 -1.51 12.42
N LYS A 94 21.76 -1.92 13.49
CA LYS A 94 22.95 -2.79 13.41
C LYS A 94 22.55 -4.27 13.45
N GLY A 95 23.34 -5.13 12.79
CA GLY A 95 23.23 -6.59 12.91
C GLY A 95 22.06 -7.24 12.16
N MET A 96 21.26 -6.46 11.43
CA MET A 96 20.16 -6.98 10.60
C MET A 96 20.50 -6.83 9.12
N GLY A 97 20.24 -7.88 8.35
CA GLY A 97 20.45 -7.89 6.90
C GLY A 97 19.40 -7.08 6.13
N VAL A 98 19.14 -7.49 4.88
CA VAL A 98 18.12 -6.88 4.02
C VAL A 98 16.73 -7.13 4.62
N TRP A 99 15.95 -6.07 4.77
CA TRP A 99 14.54 -6.13 5.13
C TRP A 99 13.70 -6.40 3.89
N VAL A 100 12.68 -7.23 4.04
CA VAL A 100 11.78 -7.63 2.95
C VAL A 100 10.34 -7.33 3.34
N LEU A 101 9.69 -6.45 2.58
CA LEU A 101 8.27 -6.12 2.77
C LEU A 101 7.43 -6.68 1.62
N PRO A 102 6.56 -7.68 1.86
CA PRO A 102 5.69 -8.21 0.82
C PRO A 102 4.59 -7.21 0.45
N THR A 103 4.27 -7.12 -0.84
CA THR A 103 3.14 -6.36 -1.39
C THR A 103 2.37 -7.18 -2.41
N THR A 104 1.04 -7.08 -2.37
CA THR A 104 0.12 -7.69 -3.35
C THR A 104 -0.55 -6.66 -4.24
N SER A 105 -0.26 -5.38 -4.03
CA SER A 105 -0.87 -4.30 -4.78
C SER A 105 0.02 -3.93 -5.96
N TRP A 106 -0.51 -4.12 -7.17
CA TRP A 106 0.11 -3.65 -8.40
C TRP A 106 0.29 -2.12 -8.38
N TYR A 107 -0.71 -1.38 -7.89
CA TYR A 107 -0.66 0.07 -7.77
C TYR A 107 0.46 0.56 -6.84
N SER A 108 0.70 -0.15 -5.73
CA SER A 108 1.85 0.14 -4.86
C SER A 108 3.16 -0.04 -5.64
N LEU A 109 3.32 -1.13 -6.40
CA LEU A 109 4.52 -1.33 -7.21
C LEU A 109 4.71 -0.20 -8.22
N VAL A 110 3.67 0.19 -8.96
CA VAL A 110 3.77 1.24 -9.98
C VAL A 110 4.26 2.54 -9.36
N ARG A 111 3.70 2.95 -8.22
CA ARG A 111 4.13 4.16 -7.51
C ARG A 111 5.58 4.10 -7.04
N ILE A 112 5.97 2.97 -6.43
CA ILE A 112 7.35 2.79 -5.96
C ILE A 112 8.32 2.77 -7.15
N LYS A 113 7.98 2.09 -8.24
CA LYS A 113 8.76 2.09 -9.48
C LYS A 113 8.96 3.51 -10.00
N SER A 114 7.89 4.31 -10.09
CA SER A 114 7.99 5.70 -10.54
C SER A 114 8.88 6.55 -9.64
N ALA A 115 8.79 6.39 -8.32
CA ALA A 115 9.68 7.10 -7.38
C ALA A 115 11.16 6.70 -7.55
N LEU A 116 11.44 5.40 -7.74
CA LEU A 116 12.78 4.90 -7.99
C LEU A 116 13.34 5.41 -9.33
N GLU A 117 12.53 5.39 -10.39
CA GLU A 117 12.91 5.88 -11.73
C GLU A 117 13.17 7.39 -11.72
N ALA A 118 12.38 8.17 -10.98
CA ALA A 118 12.60 9.60 -10.83
C ALA A 118 13.97 9.91 -10.19
N VAL A 119 14.30 9.22 -9.08
CA VAL A 119 15.60 9.39 -8.42
C VAL A 119 16.74 8.86 -9.31
N ALA A 120 16.54 7.73 -9.98
CA ALA A 120 17.52 7.20 -10.91
C ALA A 120 17.82 8.18 -12.04
N GLY A 121 16.80 8.84 -12.60
CA GLY A 121 16.96 9.85 -13.64
C GLY A 121 17.87 11.01 -13.21
N MET A 122 17.69 11.50 -11.98
CA MET A 122 18.48 12.62 -11.44
C MET A 122 19.91 12.23 -11.01
N THR A 123 20.12 10.98 -10.64
CA THR A 123 21.40 10.48 -10.09
C THR A 123 22.23 9.72 -11.12
N SER A 124 21.89 9.84 -12.41
CA SER A 124 22.51 9.09 -13.51
C SER A 124 22.47 7.56 -13.31
N GLY A 125 21.37 7.06 -12.75
CA GLY A 125 21.11 5.64 -12.50
C GLY A 125 21.50 5.15 -11.10
N ARG A 126 21.97 6.02 -10.20
CA ARG A 126 22.46 5.61 -8.88
C ARG A 126 21.37 5.68 -7.80
N ILE A 127 20.82 4.51 -7.47
CA ILE A 127 19.84 4.37 -6.37
C ILE A 127 20.49 3.76 -5.11
N ALA A 128 21.46 2.87 -5.30
CA ALA A 128 22.10 2.15 -4.20
C ALA A 128 22.91 3.10 -3.32
N ARG A 129 22.80 2.90 -2.00
CA ARG A 129 23.60 3.63 -0.99
C ARG A 129 23.54 5.16 -1.20
N LEU A 130 22.36 5.68 -1.54
CA LEU A 130 22.14 7.11 -1.74
C LEU A 130 21.96 7.79 -0.38
N PHE A 131 22.91 8.66 -0.03
CA PHE A 131 22.89 9.48 1.18
C PHE A 131 23.23 10.93 0.83
N ILE A 132 22.40 11.87 1.29
CA ILE A 132 22.59 13.31 1.13
C ILE A 132 22.48 13.93 2.52
N GLY A 133 23.49 14.69 2.93
CA GLY A 133 23.54 15.26 4.29
C GLY A 133 23.44 14.21 5.42
N GLY A 134 23.90 12.97 5.16
CA GLY A 134 23.79 11.86 6.13
C GLY A 134 22.40 11.22 6.24
N LYS A 135 21.40 11.69 5.47
CA LYS A 135 20.05 11.14 5.42
C LYS A 135 19.80 10.40 4.11
N THR A 136 18.88 9.45 4.14
CA THR A 136 18.42 8.75 2.93
C THR A 136 17.19 9.47 2.36
N PRO A 137 17.11 9.71 1.03
CA PRO A 137 15.96 10.40 0.45
C PRO A 137 14.65 9.64 0.57
N PHE A 138 14.73 8.31 0.69
CA PHE A 138 13.56 7.46 0.58
C PHE A 138 12.86 7.27 1.92
N ILE A 139 11.55 7.49 1.93
CA ILE A 139 10.65 7.18 3.05
C ILE A 139 9.55 6.25 2.59
N LEU A 140 9.33 5.19 3.36
CA LEU A 140 8.21 4.31 3.12
C LEU A 140 7.00 4.81 3.92
N ARG A 141 5.88 5.04 3.23
CA ARG A 141 4.61 5.46 3.83
C ARG A 141 3.52 4.46 3.51
N LYS A 142 2.56 4.32 4.42
CA LYS A 142 1.30 3.59 4.19
C LYS A 142 0.19 4.62 4.10
N ILE A 143 -0.43 4.75 2.93
CA ILE A 143 -1.42 5.79 2.62
C ILE A 143 -2.75 5.11 2.30
N TYR A 144 -3.86 5.67 2.75
CA TYR A 144 -5.21 5.27 2.33
C TYR A 144 -5.62 6.12 1.14
N ASP A 145 -5.88 5.49 0.01
CA ASP A 145 -6.11 6.20 -1.25
C ASP A 145 -7.24 5.55 -2.08
N GLU A 146 -7.90 6.37 -2.88
CA GLU A 146 -8.98 5.96 -3.78
C GLU A 146 -8.44 5.67 -5.18
N ILE A 147 -8.56 4.41 -5.60
CA ILE A 147 -8.02 3.95 -6.87
C ILE A 147 -9.16 3.58 -7.81
N SER A 148 -9.09 4.02 -9.07
CA SER A 148 -9.96 3.52 -10.12
C SER A 148 -9.50 2.11 -10.54
N THR A 149 -10.38 1.14 -10.37
CA THR A 149 -10.18 -0.25 -10.76
C THR A 149 -11.34 -0.69 -11.64
N ILE A 150 -11.06 -1.44 -12.69
CA ILE A 150 -12.12 -2.02 -13.52
C ILE A 150 -12.69 -3.23 -12.78
N ASP A 151 -14.00 -3.25 -12.59
CA ASP A 151 -14.66 -4.42 -12.03
C ASP A 151 -14.74 -5.54 -13.08
N THR A 152 -14.24 -6.73 -12.74
CA THR A 152 -14.11 -7.85 -13.70
C THR A 152 -15.44 -8.44 -14.14
N LYS A 153 -16.52 -8.23 -13.37
CA LYS A 153 -17.86 -8.77 -13.71
C LYS A 153 -18.65 -7.82 -14.59
N THR A 154 -18.63 -6.53 -14.27
CA THR A 154 -19.42 -5.51 -14.96
C THR A 154 -18.64 -4.81 -16.07
N GLY A 155 -17.30 -4.86 -16.04
CA GLY A 155 -16.42 -4.15 -16.98
C GLY A 155 -16.39 -2.64 -16.76
N GLN A 156 -17.08 -2.11 -15.75
CA GLN A 156 -17.16 -0.69 -15.49
C GLN A 156 -16.02 -0.22 -14.56
N PRO A 157 -15.56 1.03 -14.71
CA PRO A 157 -14.61 1.61 -13.77
C PRO A 157 -15.30 1.88 -12.43
N VAL A 158 -14.76 1.28 -11.36
CA VAL A 158 -15.23 1.46 -9.98
C VAL A 158 -14.11 2.09 -9.16
N ARG A 159 -14.43 3.08 -8.33
CA ARG A 159 -13.46 3.62 -7.35
C ARG A 159 -13.49 2.74 -6.10
N ARG A 160 -12.31 2.30 -5.64
CA ARG A 160 -12.16 1.53 -4.41
C ARG A 160 -11.05 2.13 -3.56
N SER A 161 -11.35 2.31 -2.29
CA SER A 161 -10.39 2.78 -1.30
C SER A 161 -9.55 1.62 -0.80
N GLN A 162 -8.23 1.76 -0.83
CA GLN A 162 -7.29 0.71 -0.41
C GLN A 162 -6.07 1.33 0.28
N TRP A 163 -5.52 0.62 1.26
CA TRP A 163 -4.20 0.92 1.81
C TRP A 163 -3.10 0.58 0.80
N LEU A 164 -2.35 1.60 0.38
CA LEU A 164 -1.19 1.47 -0.48
C LEU A 164 0.11 1.67 0.30
N ILE A 165 1.14 0.95 -0.13
CA ILE A 165 2.51 1.20 0.31
C ILE A 165 3.14 2.08 -0.77
N VAL A 166 3.60 3.26 -0.37
CA VAL A 166 4.19 4.25 -1.26
C VAL A 166 5.61 4.54 -0.80
N LEU A 167 6.51 4.67 -1.77
CA LEU A 167 7.85 5.18 -1.55
C LEU A 167 7.85 6.66 -1.89
N ASP A 168 8.00 7.47 -0.86
CA ASP A 168 8.05 8.92 -0.95
C ASP A 168 9.51 9.40 -0.92
N ILE A 169 9.74 10.61 -1.44
CA ILE A 169 11.07 11.22 -1.56
C ILE A 169 11.08 12.49 -0.69
N GLU A 170 11.75 12.41 0.45
CA GLU A 170 11.83 13.51 1.44
C GLU A 170 13.09 14.35 1.23
N ILE A 171 13.44 14.64 -0.02
CA ILE A 171 14.51 15.57 -0.40
C ILE A 171 14.03 16.35 -1.61
N ASP A 172 14.40 17.63 -1.67
CA ASP A 172 14.16 18.43 -2.87
C ASP A 172 14.91 17.81 -4.07
N MET A 173 14.17 17.53 -5.14
CA MET A 173 14.74 16.97 -6.35
C MET A 173 15.82 17.88 -6.95
N PHE A 174 15.73 19.19 -6.72
CA PHE A 174 16.75 20.15 -7.13
C PHE A 174 18.04 20.02 -6.32
N GLU A 175 17.94 19.84 -4.99
CA GLU A 175 19.10 19.55 -4.13
C GLU A 175 19.78 18.24 -4.56
N LEU A 176 18.98 17.21 -4.88
CA LEU A 176 19.48 15.95 -5.40
C LEU A 176 20.23 16.14 -6.74
N ALA A 177 19.65 16.91 -7.66
CA ALA A 177 20.26 17.19 -8.96
C ALA A 177 21.58 17.95 -8.82
N GLN A 178 21.66 18.95 -7.93
CA GLN A 178 22.91 19.66 -7.65
C GLN A 178 23.99 18.74 -7.06
N ALA A 179 23.62 17.89 -6.11
CA ALA A 179 24.55 16.99 -5.44
C ALA A 179 25.19 15.95 -6.40
N TYR A 180 24.49 15.68 -7.51
CA TYR A 180 24.86 14.74 -8.58
C TYR A 180 25.18 15.43 -9.90
N GLU A 181 25.34 16.75 -9.92
CA GLU A 181 25.80 17.46 -11.10
C GLU A 181 27.18 16.92 -11.51
N GLU A 182 27.35 16.64 -12.81
CA GLU A 182 28.55 16.00 -13.36
C GLU A 182 29.84 16.69 -12.91
N ARG A 183 29.82 18.03 -12.86
CA ARG A 183 30.96 18.85 -12.42
C ARG A 183 31.35 18.59 -10.96
N GLN A 184 30.37 18.41 -10.07
CA GLN A 184 30.62 18.07 -8.67
C GLN A 184 31.15 16.65 -8.52
N VAL A 185 30.62 15.71 -9.31
CA VAL A 185 31.08 14.31 -9.31
C VAL A 185 32.54 14.24 -9.78
N LEU A 186 32.88 14.93 -10.87
CA LEU A 186 34.25 15.03 -11.38
C LEU A 186 35.19 15.70 -10.38
N SER A 187 34.78 16.80 -9.76
CA SER A 187 35.57 17.49 -8.71
C SER A 187 35.87 16.56 -7.52
N ARG A 188 34.87 15.79 -7.06
CA ARG A 188 35.06 14.77 -6.01
C ARG A 188 36.02 13.67 -6.46
N GLY A 189 35.92 13.22 -7.71
CA GLY A 189 36.82 12.24 -8.31
C GLY A 189 38.27 12.74 -8.34
N GLN A 190 38.49 13.97 -8.83
CA GLN A 190 39.81 14.62 -8.86
C GLN A 190 40.40 14.77 -7.46
N ARG A 191 39.58 15.15 -6.47
CA ARG A 191 40.01 15.24 -5.06
C ARG A 191 40.43 13.88 -4.51
N ALA A 192 39.67 12.83 -4.79
CA ALA A 192 40.01 11.47 -4.38
C ALA A 192 41.31 10.97 -5.03
N VAL A 193 41.51 11.26 -6.32
CA VAL A 193 42.77 10.98 -7.03
C VAL A 193 43.93 11.71 -6.37
N GLY A 194 43.75 13.00 -6.04
CA GLY A 194 44.75 13.78 -5.32
C GLY A 194 45.12 13.16 -3.97
N MET A 195 44.14 12.71 -3.19
CA MET A 195 44.37 12.02 -1.91
C MET A 195 45.15 10.70 -2.09
N LEU A 196 44.82 9.91 -3.12
CA LEU A 196 45.53 8.66 -3.42
C LEU A 196 46.95 8.90 -3.94
N ALA A 197 47.15 9.99 -4.69
CA ALA A 197 48.45 10.40 -5.23
C ALA A 197 49.35 11.11 -4.18
N GLY A 198 48.90 11.22 -2.93
CA GLY A 198 49.67 11.83 -1.85
C GLY A 198 49.70 13.37 -1.88
N ALA A 199 48.78 14.01 -2.60
CA ALA A 199 48.66 15.47 -2.58
C ALA A 199 48.21 15.93 -1.17
N PRO A 200 48.85 16.97 -0.60
CA PRO A 200 48.49 17.45 0.73
C PRO A 200 47.05 17.97 0.75
N LEU A 201 46.30 17.58 1.78
CA LEU A 201 44.93 18.04 2.01
C LEU A 201 44.94 19.57 2.24
N SER A 202 44.68 20.34 1.19
CA SER A 202 44.25 21.72 1.36
C SER A 202 42.90 21.69 2.05
N ARG A 203 42.89 22.07 3.33
CA ARG A 203 41.71 22.13 4.18
C ARG A 203 40.89 23.36 3.77
N SER A 204 40.11 23.26 2.70
CA SER A 204 39.04 24.23 2.48
C SER A 204 37.86 23.87 3.39
N GLU A 205 37.60 24.76 4.36
CA GLU A 205 36.38 24.78 5.17
C GLU A 205 35.12 24.76 4.27
N PRO A 206 33.98 24.27 4.78
CA PRO A 206 32.75 24.27 4.01
C PRO A 206 32.39 25.71 3.67
N ALA A 207 32.28 26.00 2.36
CA ALA A 207 31.84 27.30 1.87
C ALA A 207 30.46 27.61 2.46
N ALA A 208 30.44 28.47 3.48
CA ALA A 208 29.24 29.14 3.92
C ALA A 208 28.72 29.97 2.74
N LEU A 209 27.42 29.85 2.44
CA LEU A 209 26.73 30.73 1.51
C LEU A 209 26.86 32.18 2.00
N SER A 210 27.80 32.94 1.45
CA SER A 210 27.77 34.39 1.54
C SER A 210 26.78 34.91 0.50
N SER A 211 25.61 35.30 0.98
CA SER A 211 24.66 36.11 0.23
C SER A 211 24.97 37.58 0.50
N GLU A 212 25.35 38.32 -0.54
CA GLU A 212 25.16 39.77 -0.58
C GLU A 212 24.69 40.20 -1.96
N PRO A 213 23.86 41.26 -2.05
CA PRO A 213 22.95 41.49 -3.16
C PRO A 213 23.57 42.40 -4.21
N LEU A 214 23.50 42.01 -5.49
CA LEU A 214 23.72 42.97 -6.59
C LEU A 214 22.40 43.65 -6.93
N ALA A 215 22.33 44.94 -6.57
CA ALA A 215 21.32 45.86 -7.04
C ALA A 215 21.57 46.25 -8.51
N SER A 216 20.49 46.14 -9.28
CA SER A 216 20.05 46.99 -10.41
C SER A 216 20.97 47.22 -11.62
N GLY A 217 20.51 46.70 -12.76
CA GLY A 217 20.88 47.13 -14.11
C GLY A 217 19.77 46.75 -15.08
N MET A 218 18.80 47.64 -15.25
CA MET A 218 17.71 47.54 -16.22
C MET A 218 18.25 47.58 -17.65
N VAL A 219 17.80 46.65 -18.52
CA VAL A 219 17.67 46.90 -19.96
C VAL A 219 16.43 46.15 -20.45
N GLU A 220 15.43 46.90 -20.91
CA GLU A 220 14.23 46.40 -21.60
C GLU A 220 14.59 45.90 -22.99
N SER A 221 13.98 44.79 -23.43
CA SER A 221 13.84 44.43 -24.85
C SER A 221 12.69 43.45 -25.05
N GLY A 222 11.59 43.96 -25.60
CA GLY A 222 10.68 43.33 -26.57
C GLY A 222 10.13 41.93 -26.29
N VAL A 223 8.85 41.86 -25.90
CA VAL A 223 8.03 40.65 -25.99
C VAL A 223 7.33 40.66 -27.35
N GLU A 224 7.62 39.67 -28.20
CA GLU A 224 6.73 39.27 -29.30
C GLU A 224 6.01 37.98 -28.88
N GLU A 225 4.69 38.10 -28.80
CA GLU A 225 3.75 37.00 -28.61
C GLU A 225 3.70 36.13 -29.88
N VAL A 226 3.83 34.82 -29.72
CA VAL A 226 3.37 33.86 -30.74
C VAL A 226 2.39 32.90 -30.09
N GLU A 227 1.14 33.16 -30.41
CA GLU A 227 -0.05 32.34 -30.22
C GLU A 227 0.17 30.92 -30.79
N MET A 228 -0.07 29.88 -29.99
CA MET A 228 -0.22 28.52 -30.50
C MET A 228 -1.55 27.92 -30.02
N GLN A 229 -2.40 27.68 -31.01
CA GLN A 229 -3.80 27.31 -30.92
C GLN A 229 -4.00 25.94 -30.27
N ALA A 230 -4.90 25.90 -29.27
CA ALA A 230 -5.47 24.66 -28.72
C ALA A 230 -6.65 24.21 -29.61
N ALA A 231 -6.52 23.02 -30.20
CA ALA A 231 -7.61 22.36 -30.91
C ALA A 231 -8.63 21.81 -29.91
N GLY A 232 -9.86 22.31 -29.99
CA GLY A 232 -11.01 21.81 -29.26
C GLY A 232 -11.56 20.51 -29.86
N ALA A 233 -12.03 19.64 -28.97
CA ALA A 233 -13.03 18.62 -29.29
C ALA A 233 -14.03 18.56 -28.13
N GLN A 234 -15.08 19.38 -28.24
CA GLN A 234 -16.27 19.32 -27.40
C GLN A 234 -17.21 18.28 -28.00
N GLY A 235 -17.46 17.19 -27.27
CA GLY A 235 -18.44 16.16 -27.59
C GLY A 235 -19.59 16.18 -26.58
N ALA A 236 -20.67 16.87 -26.96
CA ALA A 236 -22.07 16.78 -26.55
C ALA A 236 -22.42 16.05 -25.23
N ALA A 237 -22.83 16.84 -24.24
CA ALA A 237 -23.70 16.39 -23.16
C ALA A 237 -25.17 16.44 -23.65
N THR A 238 -25.85 15.29 -23.66
CA THR A 238 -27.30 15.20 -23.81
C THR A 238 -27.89 14.74 -22.49
N THR A 239 -28.81 15.55 -21.97
CA THR A 239 -29.55 15.39 -20.72
C THR A 239 -30.78 14.49 -20.85
N ALA A 240 -31.08 13.81 -19.72
CA ALA A 240 -32.37 13.31 -19.21
C ALA A 240 -32.81 11.86 -19.57
N PRO A 241 -33.69 11.20 -18.76
CA PRO A 241 -34.14 11.48 -17.38
C PRO A 241 -34.06 10.29 -16.38
N GLY A 242 -34.09 10.62 -15.08
CA GLY A 242 -34.90 9.92 -14.07
C GLY A 242 -34.65 8.44 -13.80
N GLY A 243 -33.76 8.15 -12.85
CA GLY A 243 -33.71 6.87 -12.14
C GLY A 243 -33.33 7.13 -10.70
N ASP A 244 -34.33 7.16 -9.83
CA ASP A 244 -34.23 7.32 -8.38
C ASP A 244 -33.36 6.19 -7.81
N PHE A 245 -32.15 6.50 -7.34
CA PHE A 245 -31.33 5.56 -6.58
C PHE A 245 -30.64 6.32 -5.46
N THR A 246 -31.13 6.07 -4.26
CA THR A 246 -30.65 6.63 -3.00
C THR A 246 -29.15 6.35 -2.82
N PRO A 247 -28.34 7.38 -2.51
CA PRO A 247 -26.94 7.17 -2.15
C PRO A 247 -26.90 6.46 -0.80
N GLN A 248 -26.15 5.36 -0.69
CA GLN A 248 -25.82 4.81 0.62
C GLN A 248 -24.84 5.75 1.30
N VAL A 249 -25.38 6.61 2.15
CA VAL A 249 -24.64 7.38 3.15
C VAL A 249 -23.95 6.37 4.05
N GLU A 250 -22.61 6.36 4.08
CA GLU A 250 -21.90 5.52 5.04
C GLU A 250 -22.24 5.98 6.46
N GLU A 251 -22.78 5.04 7.23
CA GLU A 251 -23.29 5.19 8.59
C GLU A 251 -22.25 5.81 9.51
N THR A 252 -22.66 6.88 10.19
CA THR A 252 -21.83 7.54 11.22
C THR A 252 -21.47 6.55 12.34
N GLU A 253 -20.35 6.75 13.03
CA GLU A 253 -19.93 5.87 14.13
C GLU A 253 -21.01 5.70 15.21
N ASP A 254 -21.82 6.75 15.43
CA ASP A 254 -22.97 6.76 16.32
C ASP A 254 -24.10 5.83 15.85
N GLU A 255 -24.33 5.75 14.53
CA GLU A 255 -25.35 4.90 13.93
C GLU A 255 -24.96 3.42 13.99
N LYS A 256 -23.66 3.13 13.84
CA LYS A 256 -23.11 1.78 14.05
C LYS A 256 -23.18 1.36 15.52
N ALA A 257 -22.87 2.27 16.45
CA ALA A 257 -23.02 2.03 17.89
C ALA A 257 -24.48 1.75 18.26
N ARG A 258 -25.41 2.54 17.71
CA ARG A 258 -26.86 2.39 17.89
C ARG A 258 -27.34 1.01 17.45
N LYS A 259 -26.98 0.58 16.23
CA LYS A 259 -27.34 -0.75 15.70
C LYS A 259 -26.79 -1.88 16.57
N GLY A 260 -25.56 -1.74 17.06
CA GLY A 260 -24.93 -2.72 17.94
C GLY A 260 -25.68 -2.88 19.28
N ILE A 261 -26.16 -1.79 19.87
CA ILE A 261 -26.94 -1.84 21.13
C ILE A 261 -28.31 -2.49 20.89
N ILE A 262 -29.01 -2.11 19.82
CA ILE A 262 -30.32 -2.67 19.46
C ILE A 262 -30.23 -4.19 19.25
N GLU A 263 -29.19 -4.68 18.58
CA GLU A 263 -29.00 -6.12 18.34
C GLU A 263 -28.83 -6.89 19.66
N ARG A 264 -28.08 -6.34 20.62
CA ARG A 264 -27.86 -6.97 21.94
C ARG A 264 -29.13 -6.99 22.79
N ILE A 265 -29.89 -5.89 22.81
CA ILE A 265 -31.19 -5.81 23.47
C ILE A 265 -32.15 -6.85 22.87
N THR A 266 -32.26 -6.90 21.54
CA THR A 266 -33.18 -7.81 20.85
C THR A 266 -32.84 -9.28 21.13
N ARG A 267 -31.54 -9.61 21.15
CA ARG A 267 -31.06 -10.94 21.52
C ARG A 267 -31.45 -11.31 22.95
N ALA A 268 -31.18 -10.44 23.92
CA ALA A 268 -31.55 -10.65 25.34
C ALA A 268 -33.07 -10.68 25.57
N TRP A 269 -33.86 -10.09 24.66
CA TRP A 269 -35.31 -10.15 24.71
C TRP A 269 -35.87 -11.47 24.14
N GLY A 270 -35.19 -12.04 23.14
CA GLY A 270 -35.62 -13.23 22.40
C GLY A 270 -35.12 -14.57 22.96
N ASP A 271 -34.00 -14.58 23.68
CA ASP A 271 -33.33 -15.79 24.19
C ASP A 271 -34.04 -16.50 25.37
N GLY A 272 -35.11 -15.89 25.90
CA GLY A 272 -35.86 -16.42 27.05
C GLY A 272 -35.22 -16.16 28.42
N SER A 273 -34.11 -15.42 28.47
CA SER A 273 -33.40 -15.08 29.70
C SER A 273 -34.21 -14.18 30.64
N LEU A 274 -35.14 -13.39 30.10
CA LEU A 274 -36.04 -12.51 30.85
C LEU A 274 -37.43 -13.15 31.03
N THR A 275 -37.89 -13.27 32.29
CA THR A 275 -39.26 -13.71 32.61
C THR A 275 -40.31 -12.69 32.16
N ILE A 276 -41.54 -13.13 31.93
CA ILE A 276 -42.65 -12.29 31.44
C ILE A 276 -42.87 -11.06 32.33
N GLN A 277 -42.81 -11.22 33.66
CA GLN A 277 -42.99 -10.12 34.61
C GLN A 277 -41.90 -9.04 34.48
N VAL A 278 -40.65 -9.46 34.39
CA VAL A 278 -39.48 -8.59 34.17
C VAL A 278 -39.59 -7.82 32.85
N LYS A 279 -40.06 -8.48 31.78
CA LYS A 279 -40.32 -7.79 30.49
C LYS A 279 -41.42 -6.74 30.62
N LEU A 280 -42.44 -6.99 31.42
CA LEU A 280 -43.52 -6.03 31.69
C LEU A 280 -43.00 -4.81 32.48
N ASP A 281 -42.18 -5.04 33.50
CA ASP A 281 -41.65 -3.97 34.34
C ASP A 281 -40.61 -3.11 33.60
N LEU A 282 -39.75 -3.73 32.78
CA LEU A 282 -38.84 -3.01 31.88
C LEU A 282 -39.59 -2.15 30.84
N LYS A 283 -40.72 -2.65 30.31
CA LYS A 283 -41.59 -1.86 29.42
C LYS A 283 -42.29 -0.69 30.11
N LYS A 284 -42.56 -0.79 31.43
CA LYS A 284 -43.10 0.34 32.20
C LYS A 284 -42.03 1.40 32.47
N GLN A 285 -40.78 0.99 32.70
CA GLN A 285 -39.67 1.90 32.94
C GLN A 285 -39.20 2.60 31.65
N HIS A 286 -39.28 1.90 30.51
CA HIS A 286 -38.91 2.43 29.20
C HIS A 286 -40.08 2.23 28.22
N PRO A 287 -41.01 3.21 28.12
CA PRO A 287 -42.25 3.05 27.34
C PRO A 287 -42.05 3.19 25.83
N LYS A 288 -40.92 3.76 25.38
CA LYS A 288 -40.61 3.93 23.96
C LYS A 288 -40.22 2.60 23.33
N ALA A 289 -40.55 2.41 22.04
CA ALA A 289 -40.08 1.28 21.28
C ALA A 289 -38.56 1.39 21.05
N VAL A 290 -37.84 0.25 21.12
CA VAL A 290 -36.37 0.19 21.00
C VAL A 290 -35.86 0.84 19.70
N GLU A 291 -36.63 0.78 18.62
CA GLU A 291 -36.29 1.37 17.31
C GLU A 291 -36.39 2.89 17.28
N GLU A 292 -37.11 3.49 18.23
CA GLU A 292 -37.36 4.94 18.32
C GLU A 292 -36.47 5.63 19.38
N MET A 293 -35.69 4.85 20.14
CA MET A 293 -34.84 5.36 21.22
C MET A 293 -33.56 6.00 20.67
N ALA A 294 -33.14 7.09 21.33
CA ALA A 294 -31.85 7.73 21.12
C ALA A 294 -30.70 6.87 21.72
N LEU A 295 -29.44 7.16 21.36
CA LEU A 295 -28.29 6.31 21.72
C LEU A 295 -28.06 6.22 23.24
N ASP A 296 -28.25 7.33 23.95
CA ASP A 296 -28.21 7.44 25.41
C ASP A 296 -29.35 6.66 26.08
N GLU A 297 -30.57 6.77 25.56
CA GLU A 297 -31.73 6.01 26.03
C GLU A 297 -31.53 4.49 25.82
N LEU A 298 -30.95 4.09 24.69
CA LEU A 298 -30.62 2.70 24.37
C LEU A 298 -29.54 2.13 25.29
N SER A 299 -28.49 2.91 25.58
CA SER A 299 -27.44 2.51 26.52
C SER A 299 -28.00 2.35 27.94
N ALA A 300 -28.91 3.23 28.38
CA ALA A 300 -29.58 3.11 29.67
C ALA A 300 -30.46 1.86 29.75
N PHE A 301 -31.21 1.57 28.68
CA PHE A 301 -32.06 0.37 28.61
C PHE A 301 -31.25 -0.92 28.62
N GLU A 302 -30.15 -0.97 27.87
CA GLU A 302 -29.20 -2.09 27.89
C GLU A 302 -28.64 -2.33 29.30
N THR A 303 -28.28 -1.25 30.01
CA THR A 303 -27.78 -1.33 31.39
C THR A 303 -28.83 -1.88 32.36
N SER A 304 -30.10 -1.48 32.22
CA SER A 304 -31.21 -2.03 33.00
C SER A 304 -31.41 -3.54 32.76
N ILE A 305 -31.33 -3.98 31.50
CA ILE A 305 -31.42 -5.41 31.15
C ILE A 305 -30.25 -6.19 31.77
N LEU A 306 -29.02 -5.70 31.62
CA LEU A 306 -27.83 -6.33 32.19
C LEU A 306 -27.89 -6.39 33.72
N GLY A 307 -28.38 -5.33 34.38
CA GLY A 307 -28.56 -5.30 35.84
C GLY A 307 -29.50 -6.40 36.32
N VAL A 308 -30.60 -6.67 35.60
CA VAL A 308 -31.52 -7.75 35.94
C VAL A 308 -30.89 -9.13 35.70
N LEU A 309 -30.14 -9.30 34.62
CA LEU A 309 -29.45 -10.55 34.31
C LEU A 309 -28.36 -10.88 35.34
N VAL A 310 -27.62 -9.87 35.82
CA VAL A 310 -26.61 -10.03 36.87
C VAL A 310 -27.28 -10.42 38.20
N HIS A 311 -28.36 -9.75 38.60
CA HIS A 311 -29.09 -10.12 39.82
C HIS A 311 -29.70 -11.52 39.77
N LYS A 312 -30.04 -12.03 38.58
CA LYS A 312 -30.54 -13.41 38.42
C LYS A 312 -29.44 -14.45 38.68
N ASN A 313 -28.19 -14.15 38.34
CA ASN A 313 -27.05 -15.04 38.57
C ASN A 313 -26.65 -15.09 40.05
N ASP A 314 -26.83 -14.00 40.81
CA ASP A 314 -26.51 -13.97 42.24
C ASP A 314 -27.50 -14.77 43.11
N ILE A 315 -28.75 -14.95 42.66
CA ILE A 315 -29.76 -15.77 43.35
C ILE A 315 -29.55 -17.28 43.08
N GLY A 316 -28.71 -17.65 42.10
CA GLY A 316 -28.42 -19.03 41.71
C GLY A 316 -27.40 -19.78 42.59
N ALA A 317 -26.73 -19.11 43.53
CA ALA A 317 -25.72 -19.70 44.40
C ALA A 317 -26.27 -20.02 45.81
N ALA A 318 -27.17 -21.01 45.90
CA ALA A 318 -27.50 -21.65 47.18
C ALA A 318 -26.60 -22.89 47.39
N PRO A 319 -25.93 -23.06 48.55
CA PRO A 319 -25.08 -24.22 48.79
C PRO A 319 -25.93 -25.45 49.05
N LYS A 320 -25.82 -26.46 48.18
CA LYS A 320 -26.24 -27.83 48.49
C LYS A 320 -24.97 -28.64 48.64
N ASP A 321 -24.65 -28.99 49.88
CA ASP A 321 -24.42 -30.38 50.29
C ASP A 321 -24.10 -30.43 51.79
N GLY A 322 -25.14 -30.72 52.56
CA GLY A 322 -25.05 -31.21 53.92
C GLY A 322 -25.86 -32.49 54.02
N LYS A 323 -25.20 -33.64 53.98
CA LYS A 323 -25.68 -34.90 54.59
C LYS A 323 -24.52 -35.71 55.14
N LEU A 324 -24.44 -35.70 56.47
CA LEU A 324 -24.03 -36.84 57.28
C LEU A 324 -25.27 -37.73 57.47
N VAL A 325 -25.05 -39.05 57.32
CA VAL A 325 -25.96 -40.21 57.53
C VAL A 325 -27.09 -40.39 56.52
#